data_AF-A0A9C9KAS6-F1
#
_entry.id   AF-A0A9C9KAS6-F1
#
_cell.length_a   1.000
_cell.length_b   1.000
_cell.length_c   1.000
_cell.angle_alpha   90.00
_cell.angle_beta   90.00
_cell.angle_gamma   90.00
#
_symmetry.space_group_name_H-M   'P 1'
#
loop_
_entity.id
_entity.type
_entity.pdbx_description
1 polymer ?
#
loop_
_entity_poly.entity_id
_entity_poly.type
_entity_poly.pdbx_seq_one_letter_code
_entity_poly.pdbx_strand_id
1 'polypeptide(L)' 'MPTTTVRIPEEKRDLLKIVASVEKRDIKDILTELIDEYLERHKETLEILSRPEWVEAINKGLKASEKGETVKWRKKRPGK' A
#
# COMPACT_ATOMS: atom_id res chain seq x y z
N MET A 1 8.44 -18.58 -8.34
CA MET A 1 8.12 -17.15 -8.50
C MET A 1 9.34 -16.45 -9.05
N PRO A 2 9.20 -15.44 -9.93
CA PRO A 2 10.31 -14.58 -10.31
C PRO A 2 10.92 -13.96 -9.06
N THR A 3 12.25 -13.99 -8.95
CA THR A 3 12.99 -13.44 -7.81
C THR A 3 13.63 -12.12 -8.20
N THR A 4 13.71 -11.21 -7.24
CA THR A 4 14.44 -9.95 -7.40
C THR A 4 15.50 -9.86 -6.31
N THR A 5 16.67 -9.33 -6.64
CA THR A 5 17.76 -9.13 -5.67
C THR A 5 17.78 -7.67 -5.23
N VAL A 6 17.60 -7.44 -3.92
CA VAL A 6 17.67 -6.11 -3.32
C VAL A 6 19.03 -5.95 -2.64
N ARG A 7 19.71 -4.83 -2.89
CA ARG A 7 20.95 -4.48 -2.18
C ARG A 7 20.61 -3.80 -0.87
N ILE A 8 21.08 -4.37 0.23
CA ILE A 8 20.89 -3.85 1.59
C ILE A 8 22.26 -3.40 2.11
N PRO A 9 22.38 -2.19 2.69
CA PRO A 9 23.60 -1.75 3.35
C PRO A 9 24.06 -2.76 4.41
N GLU A 10 25.38 -2.94 4.51
CA GLU A 10 25.99 -3.95 5.38
C GLU A 10 25.56 -3.83 6.85
N GLU A 11 25.61 -2.61 7.40
CA GLU A 11 25.19 -2.32 8.77
C GLU A 11 23.75 -2.79 9.05
N LYS A 12 22.82 -2.52 8.13
CA LYS A 12 21.41 -2.91 8.28
C LYS A 12 21.22 -4.42 8.18
N ARG A 13 21.95 -5.07 7.28
CA ARG A 13 21.93 -6.55 7.13
C ARG A 13 22.42 -7.22 8.41
N ASP A 14 23.49 -6.70 9.01
CA ASP A 14 24.11 -7.31 10.18
C ASP A 14 23.25 -7.14 11.43
N LEU A 15 22.63 -5.97 11.61
CA LEU A 15 21.60 -5.77 12.64
C LEU A 15 20.41 -6.72 12.44
N LEU A 16 19.92 -6.87 11.21
CA LEU A 16 18.81 -7.77 10.91
C LEU A 16 19.16 -9.23 11.21
N LYS A 17 20.39 -9.66 10.94
CA LYS A 17 20.88 -11.00 11.30
C LYS A 17 20.85 -11.24 12.81
N ILE A 18 21.29 -10.26 13.59
CA ILE A 18 21.30 -10.37 15.06
C ILE A 18 19.86 -10.54 15.56
N VAL A 19 18.94 -9.69 15.10
CA VAL A 19 17.52 -9.75 15.48
C VAL A 19 16.91 -11.10 15.08
N ALA A 20 17.11 -11.53 13.83
CA ALA A 20 16.61 -12.82 13.35
C ALA A 20 17.14 -14.00 14.18
N SER A 21 18.42 -13.95 14.57
CA SER A 21 19.03 -14.97 15.44
C SER A 21 18.42 -14.99 16.84
N VAL A 22 18.12 -13.83 17.42
CA VAL A 22 17.48 -13.72 18.74
C VAL A 22 16.06 -14.25 18.70
N GLU A 23 15.31 -13.91 17.65
CA GLU A 23 13.93 -14.36 17.45
C GLU A 23 13.83 -15.82 16.98
N LYS A 24 14.96 -16.45 16.62
CA LYS A 24 15.03 -17.80 16.00
C LYS A 24 14.19 -17.90 14.72
N ARG A 25 14.24 -16.86 13.89
CA ARG A 25 13.48 -16.76 12.64
C ARG A 25 14.42 -16.65 11.45
N ASP A 26 13.95 -17.07 10.28
CA ASP A 26 14.68 -16.86 9.04
C ASP A 26 14.53 -15.41 8.56
N ILE A 27 15.62 -14.81 8.08
CA ILE A 27 15.62 -13.45 7.54
C ILE A 27 14.63 -13.32 6.37
N LYS A 28 14.53 -14.36 5.54
CA LYS A 28 13.60 -14.40 4.42
C LYS A 28 12.15 -14.29 4.90
N ASP A 29 11.79 -14.98 5.97
CA ASP A 29 10.42 -14.95 6.49
C ASP A 29 10.10 -13.57 7.04
N ILE A 30 11.02 -12.97 7.81
CA ILE A 30 10.89 -11.59 8.31
C ILE A 30 10.71 -10.59 7.15
N LEU A 31 11.54 -10.68 6.11
CA LEU A 31 11.45 -9.78 4.96
C LEU A 31 10.15 -10.00 4.17
N THR A 32 9.70 -11.25 4.04
CA THR A 32 8.46 -11.57 3.33
C THR A 32 7.26 -10.97 4.06
N GLU A 33 7.18 -11.16 5.38
CA GLU A 33 6.12 -10.56 6.20
C GLU A 33 6.15 -9.03 6.15
N LEU A 34 7.32 -8.41 6.24
CA LEU A 34 7.45 -6.95 6.13
C LEU A 34 6.96 -6.43 4.77
N ILE A 35 7.24 -7.17 3.69
CA ILE A 35 6.73 -6.84 2.35
C ILE A 35 5.22 -6.98 2.31
N ASP A 36 4.67 -8.10 2.81
CA ASP A 36 3.24 -8.36 2.81
C ASP A 36 2.47 -7.30 3.63
N GLU A 37 2.95 -6.95 4.82
CA GLU A 37 2.38 -5.88 5.64
C GLU A 37 2.48 -4.50 4.96
N TYR A 38 3.59 -4.23 4.28
CA TYR A 38 3.74 -2.99 3.52
C TYR A 38 2.73 -2.94 2.37
N LEU A 39 2.57 -4.04 1.62
CA LEU A 39 1.62 -4.11 0.52
C LEU A 39 0.17 -4.02 1.01
N GLU A 40 -0.19 -4.74 2.07
CA GLU A 40 -1.57 -4.74 2.59
C GLU A 40 -1.97 -3.34 3.08
N ARG A 41 -1.08 -2.63 3.79
CA ARG A 41 -1.32 -1.22 4.19
C ARG A 41 -1.57 -0.29 3.00
N HIS A 42 -1.01 -0.58 1.84
CA HIS A 42 -1.15 0.25 0.65
C HIS A 42 -2.18 -0.29 -0.34
N LYS A 43 -2.78 -1.44 -0.09
CA LYS A 43 -3.72 -2.11 -1.00
C LYS A 43 -5.00 -1.33 -1.17
N GLU A 44 -5.59 -0.82 -0.07
CA GLU A 44 -6.77 0.06 -0.14
C GLU A 44 -6.45 1.35 -0.92
N THR A 45 -5.27 1.93 -0.68
CA THR A 45 -4.82 3.13 -1.39
C THR A 45 -4.64 2.84 -2.88
N LEU A 46 -4.01 1.72 -3.23
CA LEU A 46 -3.84 1.28 -4.62
C LEU A 46 -5.18 0.96 -5.28
N GLU A 47 -6.13 0.35 -4.57
CA GLU A 47 -7.47 0.09 -5.08
C GLU A 47 -8.20 1.40 -5.40
N ILE A 48 -8.14 2.39 -4.51
CA ILE A 48 -8.70 3.73 -4.73
C ILE A 48 -8.04 4.42 -5.93
N LEU A 49 -6.71 4.37 -6.04
CA LEU A 49 -5.97 4.99 -7.13
C LEU A 49 -6.16 4.25 -8.47
N SER A 50 -6.44 2.95 -8.44
CA SER A 50 -6.67 2.14 -9.65
C SER A 50 -7.98 2.46 -10.37
N ARG A 51 -8.89 3.19 -9.71
CA ARG A 51 -10.18 3.63 -10.26
C ARG A 51 -10.23 5.15 -10.39
N PRO A 52 -9.90 5.70 -11.57
CA PRO A 52 -9.90 7.14 -11.81
C PRO A 52 -11.23 7.82 -11.40
N GLU A 53 -12.35 7.12 -11.57
CA GLU A 53 -13.68 7.60 -11.22
C GLU A 53 -13.91 7.73 -9.70
N TRP A 54 -13.17 7.00 -8.88
CA TRP A 54 -13.20 7.14 -7.42
C TRP A 54 -12.36 8.32 -6.98
N VAL A 55 -11.19 8.51 -7.57
CA VAL A 55 -10.33 9.68 -7.33
C VAL A 55 -11.08 10.98 -7.67
N GLU A 56 -11.80 11.02 -8.79
CA GLU A 56 -12.65 12.16 -9.16
C GLU A 56 -13.78 12.39 -8.14
N ALA A 57 -14.45 11.33 -7.69
CA ALA A 57 -15.54 11.43 -6.73
C ALA A 57 -15.06 11.92 -5.35
N ILE A 58 -13.92 11.42 -4.87
CA ILE A 58 -13.30 11.82 -3.60
C ILE A 58 -12.94 13.31 -3.66
N ASN A 59 -12.26 13.74 -4.72
CA ASN A 59 -11.89 15.16 -4.90
C ASN A 59 -13.12 16.07 -4.96
N LYS A 60 -14.19 15.65 -5.64
CA LYS A 60 -15.44 16.41 -5.70
C LYS A 60 -16.13 16.47 -4.34
N GLY A 61 -16.08 15.39 -3.56
CA GLY A 61 -16.54 15.32 -2.19
C GLY A 61 -15.79 16.26 -1.26
N LEU A 62 -14.47 16.24 -1.32
CA LEU A 62 -13.60 17.09 -0.49
C LEU A 62 -13.92 18.57 -0.71
N LYS A 63 -13.97 19.01 -1.98
CA LYS A 63 -14.29 20.40 -2.35
C LYS A 63 -15.70 20.83 -1.94
N ALA A 64 -16.66 19.91 -1.94
CA ALA A 64 -18.02 20.20 -1.48
C ALA A 64 -18.06 20.30 0.06
N SER A 65 -17.36 19.40 0.75
CA SER A 65 -17.26 19.39 2.21
C SER A 65 -16.62 20.67 2.75
N GLU A 66 -15.59 21.19 2.10
CA GLU A 66 -14.98 22.49 2.44
C GLU A 66 -15.97 23.65 2.35
N LYS A 67 -17.04 23.50 1.55
CA LYS A 67 -18.12 24.49 1.38
C LYS A 67 -19.35 24.18 2.23
N GLY A 68 -19.31 23.12 3.04
CA GLY A 68 -20.47 22.63 3.82
C GLY A 68 -21.56 21.95 2.97
N GLU A 69 -21.25 21.59 1.73
CA GLU A 69 -22.17 20.97 0.78
C GLU A 69 -21.99 19.44 0.72
N THR A 70 -23.04 18.72 0.34
CA THR A 70 -22.99 17.26 0.10
C THR A 70 -23.14 16.95 -1.38
N VAL A 71 -22.40 15.95 -1.87
CA VAL A 71 -22.50 15.48 -3.27
C VAL A 71 -23.18 14.13 -3.33
N LYS A 72 -24.21 14.02 -4.17
CA LYS A 72 -24.83 12.74 -4.51
C LYS A 72 -23.97 12.00 -5.53
N TRP A 73 -23.54 10.79 -5.16
CA TRP A 73 -22.81 9.91 -6.06
C TRP A 73 -23.77 9.21 -7.03
N ARG A 74 -23.50 9.29 -8.33
CA ARG A 74 -24.19 8.51 -9.38
C ARG A 74 -23.16 7.65 -10.10
N LYS A 75 -23.33 6.33 -10.09
CA LYS A 75 -22.55 5.42 -10.96
C LYS A 75 -22.73 5.88 -12.41
N LYS A 76 -21.69 6.39 -13.05
CA LYS A 76 -21.64 6.39 -14.52
C LYS A 76 -21.56 4.91 -14.93
N ARG A 77 -22.54 4.45 -15.72
CA ARG A 77 -22.43 3.13 -16.35
C ARG A 77 -21.18 3.18 -17.26
N PRO A 78 -20.34 2.14 -17.28
CA PRO A 78 -19.29 2.07 -18.30
C PRO A 78 -19.99 2.10 -19.65
N GLY A 79 -19.54 3.00 -20.53
CA GLY A 79 -20.00 3.05 -21.91
C GLY A 79 -19.72 1.71 -22.60
N LYS A 80 -20.67 1.30 -23.42
CA LYS A 80 -20.64 0.11 -24.26
C LYS A 80 -19.59 0.22 -25.36
#